data_AF-A0A5B6YR99-F1
#
_entry.id   AF-A0A5B6YR99-F1
#
_cell.length_a   1.000
_cell.length_b   1.000
_cell.length_c   1.000
_cell.angle_alpha   90.00
_cell.angle_beta   90.00
_cell.angle_gamma   90.00
#
_symmetry.space_group_name_H-M   'P 1'
#
loop_
_entity.id
_entity.type
_entity.pdbx_description
1 polymer ?
#
loop_
_entity_poly.entity_id
_entity_poly.type
_entity_poly.pdbx_seq_one_letter_code
_entity_poly.pdbx_strand_id
1 'polypeptide(L)'
;EDALREEFSSTLSEKEEEIKDKAAKIEYAEQRLTTLSLELKAAESKIRNYDLEISTLKLEIKDLGEKLETVNATAQSFEREARILDQEKIHLEQKYRSEFNRFEEVQERCKIAEKEAKRATELADKARAEAVTAQKEKSEIQQVAMERLAQIERAERHVENLERQKTDLADEVERYRVYEMDALSKVAMLEARVEEREKEIESLLKSNNEQRASTVQVLESLLEAERAARAEANNRAEALSVRLQATQGKLDLLQQQLTAVRLNETALDSKLKTASHGKRSRVDDYEMGVESVHDMDNNDKIIRGNKRSRSTNSPLKFTQPEDGGSVFKGDEENHSQQTNSEDYTKFTVQKLKQELTKHNFGAELLQLRNPNKKDILALYERYVLQKS
;
A
#
# COMPACT_ATOMS: atom_id res chain seq x y z
N GLU A 1 -26.31 54.33 203.99
CA GLU A 1 -26.33 55.18 202.78
C GLU A 1 -25.12 54.87 201.89
N ASP A 2 -23.91 54.79 202.45
CA ASP A 2 -22.68 54.50 201.68
C ASP A 2 -22.68 53.14 200.97
N ALA A 3 -23.17 52.06 201.59
CA ALA A 3 -23.27 50.74 200.94
C ALA A 3 -24.22 50.72 199.73
N LEU A 4 -25.33 51.47 199.78
CA LEU A 4 -26.25 51.62 198.65
C LEU A 4 -25.59 52.43 197.52
N ARG A 5 -24.81 53.47 197.85
CA ARG A 5 -24.06 54.25 196.86
C ARG A 5 -22.97 53.42 196.17
N GLU A 6 -22.32 52.52 196.90
CA GLU A 6 -21.32 51.60 196.35
C GLU A 6 -21.94 50.53 195.45
N GLU A 7 -23.08 49.93 195.85
CA GLU A 7 -23.85 49.02 194.98
C GLU A 7 -24.38 49.73 193.73
N PHE A 8 -24.88 50.96 193.84
CA PHE A 8 -25.29 51.78 192.69
C PHE A 8 -24.11 52.13 191.80
N SER A 9 -22.94 52.44 192.35
CA SER A 9 -21.73 52.70 191.57
C SER A 9 -21.22 51.45 190.86
N SER A 10 -21.29 50.29 191.50
CA SER A 10 -20.94 49.00 190.90
C SER A 10 -21.89 48.63 189.77
N THR A 11 -23.21 48.74 189.99
CA THR A 11 -24.20 48.49 188.92
C THR A 11 -24.11 49.51 187.80
N LEU A 12 -23.82 50.78 188.10
CA LEU A 12 -23.59 51.80 187.07
C LEU A 12 -22.36 51.45 186.21
N SER A 13 -21.26 51.04 186.84
CA SER A 13 -20.06 50.60 186.13
C SER A 13 -20.29 49.33 185.29
N GLU A 14 -21.06 48.36 185.80
CA GLU A 14 -21.44 47.17 185.04
C GLU A 14 -22.34 47.52 183.85
N LYS A 15 -23.30 48.43 184.03
CA LYS A 15 -24.14 48.92 182.93
C LYS A 15 -23.35 49.72 181.92
N GLU A 16 -22.35 50.49 182.35
CA GLU A 16 -21.49 51.26 181.47
C GLU A 16 -20.55 50.35 180.65
N GLU A 17 -20.04 49.26 181.22
CA GLU A 17 -19.35 48.21 180.48
C GLU A 17 -20.30 47.44 179.54
N GLU A 18 -21.52 47.12 179.96
CA GLU A 18 -22.53 46.51 179.08
C GLU A 18 -22.89 47.42 177.90
N ILE A 19 -22.95 48.75 178.13
CA ILE A 19 -23.16 49.75 177.09
C ILE A 19 -21.96 49.81 176.15
N LYS A 20 -20.72 49.81 176.66
CA LYS A 20 -19.51 49.77 175.82
C LYS A 20 -19.42 48.51 174.97
N ASP A 21 -19.70 47.33 175.53
CA ASP A 21 -19.73 46.07 174.79
C ASP A 21 -20.84 46.06 173.71
N LYS A 22 -22.04 46.55 174.05
CA LYS A 22 -23.12 46.72 173.07
C LYS A 22 -22.76 47.74 171.98
N ALA A 23 -22.13 48.86 172.33
CA ALA A 23 -21.67 49.86 171.37
C ALA A 23 -20.59 49.28 170.44
N ALA A 24 -19.63 48.52 170.96
CA ALA A 24 -18.62 47.84 170.16
C ALA A 24 -19.23 46.77 169.23
N LYS A 25 -20.23 46.02 169.69
CA LYS A 25 -20.98 45.06 168.86
C LYS A 25 -21.78 45.74 167.77
N ILE A 26 -22.38 46.90 168.06
CA ILE A 26 -23.10 47.72 167.07
C ILE A 26 -22.10 48.25 166.04
N GLU A 27 -20.99 48.83 166.46
CA GLU A 27 -19.95 49.35 165.56
C GLU A 27 -19.38 48.22 164.67
N TYR A 28 -19.13 47.03 165.22
CA TYR A 28 -18.71 45.87 164.44
C TYR A 28 -19.77 45.41 163.43
N ALA A 29 -21.05 45.41 163.82
CA ALA A 29 -22.16 45.07 162.94
C ALA A 29 -22.32 46.10 161.81
N GLU A 30 -22.16 47.39 162.12
CA GLU A 30 -22.17 48.48 161.14
C GLU A 30 -21.00 48.35 160.15
N GLN A 31 -19.79 48.08 160.64
CA GLN A 31 -18.63 47.81 159.78
C GLN A 31 -18.90 46.62 158.85
N ARG A 32 -19.39 45.49 159.38
CA ARG A 32 -19.78 44.34 158.53
C ARG A 32 -20.86 44.68 157.51
N LEU A 33 -21.86 45.47 157.90
CA LEU A 33 -22.93 45.90 157.00
C LEU A 33 -22.41 46.79 155.89
N THR A 34 -21.45 47.69 156.18
CA THR A 34 -20.79 48.49 155.14
C THR A 34 -19.99 47.64 154.16
N THR A 35 -19.23 46.64 154.65
CA THR A 35 -18.48 45.71 153.79
C THR A 35 -19.42 44.91 152.89
N LEU A 36 -20.48 44.31 153.45
CA LEU A 36 -21.48 43.57 152.68
C LEU A 36 -22.20 44.45 151.65
N SER A 37 -22.50 45.71 151.99
CA SER A 37 -23.12 46.65 151.05
C SER A 37 -22.19 46.99 149.87
N LEU A 38 -20.89 47.15 150.13
CA LEU A 38 -19.90 47.38 149.07
C LEU A 38 -19.72 46.14 148.18
N GLU A 39 -19.66 44.94 148.77
CA GLU A 39 -19.60 43.68 148.03
C GLU A 39 -20.85 43.46 147.18
N LEU A 40 -22.04 43.76 147.71
CA LEU A 40 -23.30 43.68 146.97
C LEU A 40 -23.31 44.65 145.78
N LYS A 41 -22.88 45.90 145.96
CA LYS A 41 -22.74 46.87 144.87
C LYS A 41 -21.75 46.42 143.80
N ALA A 42 -20.64 45.79 144.20
CA ALA A 42 -19.66 45.23 143.28
C ALA A 42 -20.19 43.99 142.53
N ALA A 43 -21.01 43.16 143.18
CA ALA A 43 -21.69 42.05 142.53
C ALA A 43 -22.76 42.53 141.54
N GLU A 44 -23.57 43.52 141.92
CA GLU A 44 -24.56 44.15 141.05
C GLU A 44 -23.93 44.78 139.80
N SER A 45 -22.80 45.47 139.93
CA SER A 45 -22.10 46.05 138.78
C SER A 45 -21.54 44.99 137.84
N LYS A 46 -21.02 43.87 138.37
CA LYS A 46 -20.60 42.71 137.57
C LYS A 46 -21.77 42.07 136.83
N ILE A 47 -22.91 41.87 137.49
CA ILE A 47 -24.12 41.33 136.85
C ILE A 47 -24.56 42.23 135.69
N ARG A 48 -24.62 43.55 135.91
CA ARG A 48 -24.97 44.50 134.83
C ARG A 48 -23.98 44.43 133.65
N ASN A 49 -22.69 44.28 133.92
CA ASN A 49 -21.70 44.11 132.87
C ASN A 49 -21.92 42.80 132.09
N TYR A 50 -22.16 41.69 132.80
CA TYR A 50 -22.47 40.41 132.14
C TYR A 50 -23.77 40.46 131.33
N ASP A 51 -24.80 41.17 131.80
CA ASP A 51 -26.05 41.35 131.04
C ASP A 51 -25.83 42.12 129.73
N LEU A 52 -24.95 43.13 129.75
CA LEU A 52 -24.54 43.86 128.55
C LEU A 52 -23.78 42.95 127.59
N GLU A 53 -22.79 42.19 128.07
CA GLU A 53 -22.01 41.23 127.26
C GLU A 53 -22.89 40.12 126.67
N ILE A 54 -23.84 39.58 127.43
CA ILE A 54 -24.80 38.58 126.93
C ILE A 54 -25.67 39.19 125.83
N SER A 55 -26.08 40.46 125.97
CA SER A 55 -26.88 41.15 124.97
C SER A 55 -26.10 41.40 123.69
N THR A 56 -24.83 41.78 123.78
CA THR A 56 -23.95 41.95 122.61
C THR A 56 -23.71 40.61 121.90
N LEU A 57 -23.39 39.55 122.65
CA LEU A 57 -23.18 38.21 122.09
C LEU A 57 -24.44 37.66 121.42
N LYS A 58 -25.64 37.90 121.97
CA LYS A 58 -26.90 37.52 121.33
C LYS A 58 -27.10 38.21 119.97
N LEU A 59 -26.73 39.49 119.87
CA LEU A 59 -26.83 40.24 118.63
C LEU A 59 -25.82 39.72 117.59
N GLU A 60 -24.59 39.43 118.01
CA GLU A 60 -23.57 38.81 117.14
C GLU A 60 -23.99 37.41 116.65
N ILE A 61 -24.56 36.56 117.52
CA ILE A 61 -25.09 35.25 117.12
C ILE A 61 -26.18 35.41 116.07
N LYS A 62 -27.06 36.41 116.22
CA LYS A 62 -28.12 36.68 115.25
C LYS A 62 -27.55 37.13 113.90
N ASP A 63 -26.62 38.09 113.90
CA ASP A 63 -25.96 38.59 112.69
C ASP A 63 -25.18 37.48 111.96
N LEU A 64 -24.46 36.63 112.71
CA LEU A 64 -23.77 35.46 112.16
C LEU A 64 -24.75 34.42 111.60
N GLY A 65 -25.90 34.23 112.25
CA GLY A 65 -26.97 33.37 111.75
C GLY A 65 -27.53 33.84 110.41
N GLU A 66 -27.84 35.13 110.28
CA GLU A 66 -28.32 35.75 109.03
C GLU A 66 -27.26 35.65 107.92
N LYS A 67 -25.98 35.91 108.24
CA LYS A 67 -24.86 35.74 107.30
C LYS A 67 -24.71 34.29 106.85
N LEU A 68 -24.84 33.32 107.75
CA LEU A 68 -24.76 31.91 107.41
C LEU A 68 -25.90 31.50 106.47
N GLU A 69 -27.13 31.97 106.71
CA GLU A 69 -28.28 31.69 105.85
C GLU A 69 -28.08 32.26 104.44
N THR A 70 -27.60 33.50 104.32
CA THR A 70 -27.32 34.12 103.01
C THR A 70 -26.22 33.37 102.25
N VAL A 71 -25.10 33.05 102.91
CA VAL A 71 -24.02 32.27 102.30
C VAL A 71 -24.51 30.88 101.87
N ASN A 72 -25.30 30.21 102.71
CA ASN A 72 -25.88 28.91 102.37
C ASN A 72 -26.80 28.99 101.15
N ALA A 73 -27.64 30.02 101.05
CA ALA A 73 -28.49 30.25 99.87
C ALA A 73 -27.65 30.46 98.58
N THR A 74 -26.56 31.23 98.66
CA THR A 74 -25.66 31.46 97.53
C THR A 74 -24.88 30.19 97.13
N ALA A 75 -24.44 29.39 98.10
CA ALA A 75 -23.78 28.11 97.83
C ALA A 75 -24.72 27.15 97.10
N GLN A 76 -25.98 27.06 97.54
CA GLN A 76 -26.99 26.25 96.87
C GLN A 76 -27.32 26.75 95.46
N SER A 77 -27.32 28.07 95.20
CA SER A 77 -27.49 28.58 93.83
C SER A 77 -26.33 28.19 92.93
N PHE A 78 -25.09 28.31 93.40
CA PHE A 78 -23.92 27.88 92.62
C PHE A 78 -23.90 26.37 92.39
N GLU A 79 -24.35 25.57 93.35
CA GLU A 79 -24.46 24.13 93.16
C GLU A 79 -25.48 23.77 92.06
N ARG A 80 -26.62 24.47 92.01
CA ARG A 80 -27.61 24.27 90.93
C ARG A 80 -27.04 24.68 89.57
N GLU A 81 -26.34 25.81 89.51
CA GLU A 81 -25.70 26.29 88.28
C GLU A 81 -24.61 25.32 87.79
N ALA A 82 -23.77 24.80 88.70
CA ALA A 82 -22.75 23.81 88.38
C ALA A 82 -23.37 22.52 87.79
N ARG A 83 -24.51 22.06 88.32
CA ARG A 83 -25.23 20.89 87.79
C ARG A 83 -25.77 21.15 86.37
N ILE A 84 -26.27 22.34 86.09
CA ILE A 84 -26.76 22.71 84.75
C ILE A 84 -25.58 22.72 83.76
N LEU A 85 -24.47 23.37 84.12
CA LEU A 85 -23.28 23.44 83.27
C LEU A 85 -22.69 22.04 82.99
N ASP A 86 -22.70 21.13 83.97
CA ASP A 86 -22.21 19.76 83.76
C ASP A 86 -23.11 18.97 82.80
N GLN A 87 -24.44 19.13 82.90
CA GLN A 87 -25.39 18.54 81.93
C GLN A 87 -25.20 19.11 80.52
N GLU A 88 -25.01 20.42 80.38
CA GLU A 88 -24.75 21.06 79.09
C GLU A 88 -23.43 20.58 78.48
N LYS A 89 -22.38 20.43 79.29
CA LYS A 89 -21.10 19.87 78.87
C LYS A 89 -21.28 18.45 78.32
N ILE A 90 -21.97 17.57 79.04
CA ILE A 90 -22.22 16.19 78.60
C ILE A 90 -23.00 16.18 77.27
N HIS A 91 -24.04 17.00 77.16
CA HIS A 91 -24.84 17.10 75.94
C HIS A 91 -24.00 17.59 74.75
N LEU A 92 -23.14 18.60 74.95
CA LEU A 92 -22.22 19.09 73.93
C LEU A 92 -21.19 18.04 73.53
N GLU A 93 -20.60 17.32 74.48
CA GLU A 93 -19.66 16.23 74.20
C GLU A 93 -20.31 15.12 73.35
N GLN A 94 -21.54 14.71 73.69
CA GLN A 94 -22.29 13.73 72.91
C GLN A 94 -22.58 14.23 71.49
N LYS A 95 -23.02 15.49 71.35
CA LYS A 95 -23.24 16.11 70.04
C LYS A 95 -21.97 16.11 69.20
N TYR A 96 -20.84 16.57 69.75
CA TYR A 96 -19.58 16.57 69.02
C TYR A 96 -19.14 15.16 68.61
N ARG A 97 -19.27 14.16 69.49
CA ARG A 97 -18.97 12.77 69.13
C ARG A 97 -19.82 12.29 67.95
N SER A 98 -21.11 12.60 67.94
CA SER A 98 -22.00 12.22 66.83
C SER A 98 -21.62 12.92 65.52
N GLU A 99 -21.21 14.19 65.58
CA GLU A 99 -20.74 14.93 64.41
C GLU A 99 -19.39 14.41 63.89
N PHE A 100 -18.47 14.02 64.78
CA PHE A 100 -17.21 13.38 64.39
C PHE A 100 -17.45 12.06 63.65
N ASN A 101 -18.32 11.19 64.18
CA ASN A 101 -18.69 9.94 63.50
C ASN A 101 -19.30 10.21 62.13
N ARG A 102 -20.19 11.20 62.04
CA ARG A 102 -20.80 11.60 60.76
C ARG A 102 -19.76 12.13 59.77
N PHE A 103 -18.77 12.88 60.24
CA PHE A 103 -17.70 13.38 59.39
C PHE A 103 -16.81 12.24 58.86
N GLU A 104 -16.48 11.26 59.69
CA GLU A 104 -15.74 10.06 59.25
C GLU A 104 -16.52 9.27 58.19
N GLU A 105 -17.82 9.06 58.38
CA GLU A 105 -18.68 8.40 57.39
C GLU A 105 -18.69 9.16 56.04
N VAL A 106 -18.83 10.48 56.08
CA VAL A 106 -18.81 11.31 54.86
C VAL A 106 -17.45 11.26 54.19
N GLN A 107 -16.37 11.32 54.97
CA GLN A 107 -15.01 11.21 54.43
C GLN A 107 -14.79 9.87 53.72
N GLU A 108 -15.27 8.76 54.29
CA GLU A 108 -15.15 7.45 53.65
C GLU A 108 -15.99 7.35 52.37
N ARG A 109 -17.22 7.89 52.38
CA ARG A 109 -18.03 7.98 51.16
C ARG A 109 -17.34 8.80 50.06
N CYS A 110 -16.70 9.91 50.41
CA CYS A 110 -15.91 10.69 49.46
C CYS A 110 -14.74 9.89 48.89
N LYS A 111 -13.99 9.15 49.72
CA LYS A 111 -12.89 8.29 49.24
C LYS A 111 -13.38 7.19 48.29
N ILE A 112 -14.54 6.59 48.57
CA ILE A 112 -15.14 5.58 47.70
C ILE A 112 -15.55 6.22 46.37
N ALA A 113 -16.27 7.35 46.42
CA ALA A 113 -16.69 8.08 45.23
C ALA A 113 -15.50 8.54 44.37
N GLU A 114 -14.40 8.98 44.98
CA GLU A 114 -13.15 9.32 44.27
C GLU A 114 -12.53 8.10 43.58
N LYS A 115 -12.49 6.94 44.24
CA LYS A 115 -11.98 5.70 43.64
C LYS A 115 -12.86 5.26 42.47
N GLU A 116 -14.18 5.34 42.62
CA GLU A 116 -15.13 5.00 41.57
C GLU A 116 -15.03 5.96 40.37
N ALA A 117 -14.92 7.27 40.64
CA ALA A 117 -14.70 8.27 39.60
C ALA A 117 -13.42 8.00 38.81
N LYS A 118 -12.31 7.68 39.50
CA LYS A 118 -11.04 7.31 38.84
C LYS A 118 -11.18 6.07 37.94
N ARG A 119 -11.84 5.01 38.42
CA ARG A 119 -12.09 3.82 37.61
C ARG A 119 -12.96 4.12 36.39
N ALA A 120 -13.99 4.96 36.56
CA ALA A 120 -14.85 5.36 35.46
C ALA A 120 -14.09 6.16 34.39
N THR A 121 -13.20 7.08 34.81
CA THR A 121 -12.35 7.83 33.86
C THR A 121 -11.37 6.92 33.14
N GLU A 122 -10.72 5.99 33.83
CA GLU A 122 -9.79 5.03 33.22
C GLU A 122 -10.49 4.12 32.19
N LEU A 123 -11.72 3.69 32.50
CA LEU A 123 -12.52 2.88 31.58
C LEU A 123 -12.93 3.69 30.33
N ALA A 124 -13.35 4.94 30.52
CA ALA A 124 -13.67 5.83 29.42
C ALA A 124 -12.45 6.14 28.53
N ASP A 125 -11.26 6.27 29.12
CA ASP A 125 -10.02 6.47 28.38
C ASP A 125 -9.64 5.24 27.55
N LYS A 126 -9.76 4.03 28.13
CA LYS A 126 -9.54 2.78 27.40
C LYS A 126 -10.52 2.62 26.23
N ALA A 127 -11.81 2.85 26.47
CA ALA A 127 -12.83 2.77 25.42
C ALA A 127 -12.57 3.78 24.28
N ARG A 128 -12.10 4.99 24.62
CA ARG A 128 -11.69 5.99 23.61
C ARG A 128 -10.48 5.54 22.81
N ALA A 129 -9.46 4.99 23.48
CA ALA A 129 -8.27 4.47 22.80
C ALA A 129 -8.62 3.32 21.83
N GLU A 130 -9.43 2.37 22.29
CA GLU A 130 -9.92 1.24 21.47
C GLU A 130 -10.78 1.70 20.28
N ALA A 131 -11.62 2.72 20.47
CA ALA A 131 -12.41 3.29 19.38
C ALA A 131 -11.52 3.95 18.31
N VAL A 132 -10.45 4.65 18.72
CA VAL A 132 -9.48 5.26 17.80
C VAL A 132 -8.72 4.19 17.02
N THR A 133 -8.25 3.12 17.68
CA THR A 133 -7.55 2.02 16.99
C THR A 133 -8.47 1.30 16.01
N ALA A 134 -9.71 0.97 16.41
CA ALA A 134 -10.69 0.33 15.53
C ALA A 134 -11.04 1.21 14.32
N GLN A 135 -11.15 2.52 14.50
CA GLN A 135 -11.40 3.45 13.39
C GLN A 135 -10.20 3.53 12.42
N LYS A 136 -8.97 3.49 12.95
CA LYS A 136 -7.76 3.44 12.13
C LYS A 136 -7.69 2.15 11.32
N GLU A 137 -7.89 1.00 11.95
CA GLU A 137 -7.93 -0.30 11.28
C GLU A 137 -9.01 -0.36 10.18
N LYS A 138 -10.20 0.19 10.46
CA LYS A 138 -11.27 0.31 9.46
C LYS A 138 -10.81 1.12 8.25
N SER A 139 -10.14 2.25 8.46
CA SER A 139 -9.64 3.08 7.35
C SER A 139 -8.54 2.39 6.54
N GLU A 140 -7.64 1.66 7.19
CA GLU A 140 -6.58 0.89 6.52
C GLU A 140 -7.18 -0.26 5.68
N ILE A 141 -8.17 -0.99 6.22
CA ILE A 141 -8.89 -2.03 5.48
C ILE A 141 -9.58 -1.44 4.25
N GLN A 142 -10.23 -0.29 4.39
CA GLN A 142 -10.88 0.40 3.27
C GLN A 142 -9.87 0.82 2.20
N GLN A 143 -8.72 1.37 2.60
CA GLN A 143 -7.65 1.74 1.67
C GLN A 143 -7.13 0.52 0.91
N VAL A 144 -6.80 -0.58 1.61
CA VAL A 144 -6.32 -1.82 0.99
C VAL A 144 -7.36 -2.43 0.05
N ALA A 145 -8.64 -2.38 0.41
CA ALA A 145 -9.72 -2.84 -0.46
C ALA A 145 -9.79 -2.03 -1.76
N MET A 146 -9.68 -0.70 -1.67
CA MET A 146 -9.62 0.17 -2.86
C MET A 146 -8.40 -0.11 -3.73
N GLU A 147 -7.23 -0.29 -3.12
CA GLU A 147 -5.99 -0.63 -3.85
C GLU A 147 -6.13 -1.97 -4.59
N ARG A 148 -6.74 -2.98 -3.95
CA ARG A 148 -7.03 -4.28 -4.58
C ARG A 148 -8.01 -4.15 -5.73
N LEU A 149 -9.09 -3.38 -5.58
CA LEU A 149 -10.03 -3.12 -6.68
C LEU A 149 -9.33 -2.46 -7.87
N ALA A 150 -8.50 -1.44 -7.62
CA ALA A 150 -7.74 -0.78 -8.69
C ALA A 150 -6.72 -1.71 -9.38
N GLN A 151 -6.20 -2.73 -8.68
CA GLN A 151 -5.35 -3.76 -9.29
C GLN A 151 -6.16 -4.75 -10.13
N ILE A 152 -7.33 -5.17 -9.65
CA ILE A 152 -8.26 -6.04 -10.38
C ILE A 152 -8.67 -5.37 -11.69
N GLU A 153 -9.14 -4.12 -11.65
CA GLU A 153 -9.54 -3.39 -12.87
C GLU A 153 -8.40 -3.25 -13.89
N ARG A 154 -7.16 -3.09 -13.41
CA ARG A 154 -5.97 -3.05 -14.29
C ARG A 154 -5.71 -4.41 -14.94
N ALA A 155 -5.84 -5.49 -14.18
CA ALA A 155 -5.69 -6.85 -14.70
C ALA A 155 -6.81 -7.20 -15.69
N GLU A 156 -8.06 -6.85 -15.39
CA GLU A 156 -9.21 -7.04 -16.29
C GLU A 156 -9.00 -6.33 -17.62
N ARG A 157 -8.60 -5.05 -17.61
CA ARG A 157 -8.24 -4.31 -18.84
C ARG A 157 -7.11 -4.98 -19.63
N HIS A 158 -6.14 -5.59 -18.95
CA HIS A 158 -5.08 -6.32 -19.63
C HIS A 158 -5.58 -7.62 -20.26
N VAL A 159 -6.45 -8.36 -19.57
CA VAL A 159 -7.12 -9.56 -20.09
C VAL A 159 -7.96 -9.20 -21.32
N GLU A 160 -8.81 -8.17 -21.25
CA GLU A 160 -9.62 -7.72 -22.39
C GLU A 160 -8.75 -7.38 -23.61
N ASN A 161 -7.61 -6.71 -23.41
CA ASN A 161 -6.69 -6.41 -24.50
C ASN A 161 -6.05 -7.67 -25.10
N LEU A 162 -5.66 -8.64 -24.28
CA LEU A 162 -5.12 -9.93 -24.75
C LEU A 162 -6.19 -10.76 -25.47
N GLU A 163 -7.46 -10.70 -25.02
CA GLU A 163 -8.57 -11.35 -25.69
C GLU A 163 -8.79 -10.77 -27.09
N ARG A 164 -8.74 -9.45 -27.26
CA ARG A 164 -8.80 -8.79 -28.57
C ARG A 164 -7.64 -9.22 -29.48
N GLN A 165 -6.42 -9.25 -28.97
CA GLN A 165 -5.27 -9.72 -29.75
C GLN A 165 -5.42 -11.19 -30.16
N LYS A 166 -5.94 -12.04 -29.26
CA LYS A 166 -6.24 -13.43 -29.55
C LYS A 166 -7.28 -13.57 -30.66
N THR A 167 -8.35 -12.75 -30.65
CA THR A 167 -9.35 -12.77 -31.73
C THR A 167 -8.76 -12.31 -33.05
N ASP A 168 -7.97 -11.23 -33.06
CA ASP A 168 -7.33 -10.72 -34.28
C ASP A 168 -6.40 -11.77 -34.92
N LEU A 169 -5.60 -12.47 -34.08
CA LEU A 169 -4.74 -13.56 -34.52
C LEU A 169 -5.52 -14.78 -35.01
N ALA A 170 -6.63 -15.13 -34.34
CA ALA A 170 -7.50 -16.22 -34.78
C ALA A 170 -8.11 -15.92 -36.16
N ASP A 171 -8.56 -14.69 -36.39
CA ASP A 171 -9.06 -14.24 -37.69
C ASP A 171 -7.96 -14.28 -38.76
N GLU A 172 -6.72 -13.95 -38.42
CA GLU A 172 -5.59 -14.05 -39.35
C GLU A 172 -5.25 -15.50 -39.71
N VAL A 173 -5.26 -16.41 -38.73
CA VAL A 173 -5.08 -17.85 -38.97
C VAL A 173 -6.16 -18.39 -39.89
N GLU A 174 -7.43 -18.01 -39.68
CA GLU A 174 -8.52 -18.45 -40.54
C GLU A 174 -8.36 -17.90 -41.98
N ARG A 175 -7.94 -16.64 -42.14
CA ARG A 175 -7.59 -16.10 -43.47
C ARG A 175 -6.49 -16.92 -44.15
N TYR A 176 -5.41 -17.25 -43.45
CA TYR A 176 -4.34 -18.08 -44.02
C TYR A 176 -4.82 -19.48 -44.37
N ARG A 177 -5.70 -20.08 -43.56
CA ARG A 177 -6.31 -21.38 -43.85
C ARG A 177 -7.13 -21.35 -45.13
N VAL A 178 -7.91 -20.29 -45.35
CA VAL A 178 -8.66 -20.10 -46.61
C VAL A 178 -7.70 -19.97 -47.79
N TYR A 179 -6.64 -19.15 -47.67
CA TYR A 179 -5.63 -19.04 -48.74
C TYR A 179 -4.90 -20.35 -49.02
N GLU A 180 -4.61 -21.14 -47.99
CA GLU A 180 -4.02 -22.47 -48.13
C GLU A 180 -4.97 -23.40 -48.88
N MET A 181 -6.25 -23.45 -48.52
CA MET A 181 -7.26 -24.27 -49.20
C MET A 181 -7.41 -23.89 -50.67
N ASP A 182 -7.46 -22.59 -50.98
CA ASP A 182 -7.55 -22.08 -52.36
C ASP A 182 -6.29 -22.44 -53.16
N ALA A 183 -5.11 -22.30 -52.56
CA ALA A 183 -3.85 -22.67 -53.18
C ALA A 183 -3.77 -24.18 -53.45
N LEU A 184 -4.16 -25.02 -52.49
CA LEU A 184 -4.22 -26.47 -52.65
C LEU A 184 -5.21 -26.87 -53.76
N SER A 185 -6.39 -26.24 -53.82
CA SER A 185 -7.36 -26.47 -54.89
C SER A 185 -6.79 -26.10 -56.27
N LYS A 186 -6.09 -24.97 -56.37
CA LYS A 186 -5.45 -24.53 -57.61
C LYS A 186 -4.31 -25.46 -58.03
N VAL A 187 -3.50 -25.93 -57.09
CA VAL A 187 -2.45 -26.92 -57.35
C VAL A 187 -3.07 -28.21 -57.88
N ALA A 188 -4.11 -28.74 -57.23
CA ALA A 188 -4.79 -29.95 -57.68
C ALA A 188 -5.38 -29.80 -59.11
N MET A 189 -5.95 -28.64 -59.46
CA MET A 189 -6.41 -28.37 -60.82
C MET A 189 -5.27 -28.35 -61.85
N LEU A 190 -4.14 -27.74 -61.49
CA LEU A 190 -2.97 -27.69 -62.38
C LEU A 190 -2.35 -29.07 -62.56
N GLU A 191 -2.24 -29.86 -61.48
CA GLU A 191 -1.79 -31.25 -61.52
C GLU A 191 -2.67 -32.11 -62.43
N ALA A 192 -4.01 -32.01 -62.32
CA ALA A 192 -4.93 -32.72 -63.20
C ALA A 192 -4.76 -32.34 -64.68
N ARG A 193 -4.52 -31.06 -64.98
CA ARG A 193 -4.27 -30.59 -66.35
C ARG A 193 -2.91 -31.06 -66.88
N VAL A 194 -1.90 -31.11 -66.02
CA VAL A 194 -0.59 -31.68 -66.37
C VAL A 194 -0.74 -33.16 -66.68
N GLU A 195 -1.47 -33.91 -65.86
CA GLU A 195 -1.74 -35.33 -66.08
C GLU A 195 -2.50 -35.58 -67.40
N GLU A 196 -3.49 -34.73 -67.74
CA GLU A 196 -4.17 -34.77 -69.04
C GLU A 196 -3.21 -34.54 -70.20
N ARG A 197 -2.35 -33.51 -70.10
CA ARG A 197 -1.32 -33.21 -71.11
C ARG A 197 -0.31 -34.34 -71.26
N GLU A 198 0.10 -34.96 -70.17
CA GLU A 198 0.99 -36.12 -70.18
C GLU A 198 0.34 -37.30 -70.91
N LYS A 199 -0.95 -37.59 -70.65
CA LYS A 199 -1.72 -38.62 -71.38
C LYS A 199 -1.87 -38.29 -72.87
N GLU A 200 -2.13 -37.03 -73.22
CA GLU A 200 -2.18 -36.58 -74.63
C GLU A 200 -0.84 -36.79 -75.34
N ILE A 201 0.26 -36.38 -74.70
CA ILE A 201 1.62 -36.57 -75.23
C ILE A 201 1.93 -38.05 -75.38
N GLU A 202 1.60 -38.88 -74.38
CA GLU A 202 1.80 -40.32 -74.44
C GLU A 202 1.00 -40.96 -75.59
N SER A 203 -0.26 -40.55 -75.78
CA SER A 203 -1.09 -41.00 -76.90
C SER A 203 -0.54 -40.57 -78.26
N LEU A 204 -0.08 -39.31 -78.39
CA LEU A 204 0.53 -38.80 -79.61
C LEU A 204 1.85 -39.51 -79.93
N LEU A 205 2.69 -39.75 -78.92
CA LEU A 205 3.94 -40.51 -79.07
C LEU A 205 3.66 -41.95 -79.48
N LYS A 206 2.65 -42.59 -78.89
CA LYS A 206 2.24 -43.94 -79.26
C LYS A 206 1.75 -43.99 -80.72
N SER A 207 0.85 -43.08 -81.12
CA SER A 207 0.36 -43.00 -82.50
C SER A 207 1.49 -42.67 -83.49
N ASN A 208 2.42 -41.76 -83.14
CA ASN A 208 3.56 -41.45 -83.99
C ASN A 208 4.51 -42.65 -84.13
N ASN A 209 4.76 -43.39 -83.04
CA ASN A 209 5.56 -44.61 -83.09
C ASN A 209 4.88 -45.71 -83.92
N GLU A 210 3.55 -45.88 -83.81
CA GLU A 210 2.77 -46.78 -84.66
C GLU A 210 2.85 -46.37 -86.14
N GLN A 211 2.72 -45.08 -86.44
CA GLN A 211 2.90 -44.53 -87.80
C GLN A 211 4.33 -44.78 -88.31
N ARG A 212 5.36 -44.49 -87.51
CA ARG A 212 6.76 -44.76 -87.86
C ARG A 212 6.97 -46.25 -88.11
N ALA A 213 6.45 -47.13 -87.25
CA ALA A 213 6.52 -48.58 -87.42
C ALA A 213 5.85 -49.03 -88.72
N SER A 214 4.65 -48.51 -89.03
CA SER A 214 3.96 -48.81 -90.30
C SER A 214 4.74 -48.31 -91.52
N THR A 215 5.36 -47.13 -91.44
CA THR A 215 6.18 -46.58 -92.52
C THR A 215 7.44 -47.41 -92.74
N VAL A 216 8.10 -47.81 -91.65
CA VAL A 216 9.25 -48.73 -91.68
C VAL A 216 8.84 -50.05 -92.32
N GLN A 217 7.69 -50.63 -91.93
CA GLN A 217 7.17 -51.87 -92.52
C GLN A 217 6.89 -51.73 -94.03
N VAL A 218 6.33 -50.59 -94.47
CA VAL A 218 6.13 -50.32 -95.91
C VAL A 218 7.48 -50.21 -96.62
N LEU A 219 8.46 -49.48 -96.06
CA LEU A 219 9.79 -49.36 -96.65
C LEU A 219 10.52 -50.71 -96.70
N GLU A 220 10.37 -51.55 -95.69
CA GLU A 220 10.87 -52.93 -95.69
C GLU A 220 10.24 -53.75 -96.82
N SER A 221 8.90 -53.69 -96.98
CA SER A 221 8.21 -54.38 -98.08
C SER A 221 8.64 -53.89 -99.47
N LEU A 222 8.86 -52.58 -99.64
CA LEU A 222 9.38 -52.01 -100.88
C LEU A 222 10.83 -52.41 -101.13
N LEU A 223 11.66 -52.47 -100.09
CA LEU A 223 13.04 -52.95 -100.18
C LEU A 223 13.08 -54.44 -100.53
N GLU A 224 12.20 -55.26 -99.97
CA GLU A 224 12.03 -56.67 -100.34
C GLU A 224 11.58 -56.80 -101.79
N ALA A 225 10.61 -56.00 -102.24
CA ALA A 225 10.17 -55.97 -103.63
C ALA A 225 11.30 -55.50 -104.58
N GLU A 226 12.11 -54.53 -104.17
CA GLU A 226 13.27 -54.03 -104.92
C GLU A 226 14.37 -55.09 -105.01
N ARG A 227 14.66 -55.80 -103.92
CA ARG A 227 15.57 -56.95 -103.91
C ARG A 227 15.06 -58.09 -104.79
N ALA A 228 13.75 -58.38 -104.77
CA ALA A 228 13.14 -59.38 -105.63
C ALA A 228 13.24 -58.99 -107.12
N ALA A 229 12.95 -57.71 -107.45
CA ALA A 229 13.09 -57.18 -108.80
C ALA A 229 14.56 -57.18 -109.26
N ARG A 230 15.52 -56.86 -108.38
CA ARG A 230 16.95 -56.98 -108.66
C ARG A 230 17.37 -58.42 -108.89
N ALA A 231 16.89 -59.37 -108.08
CA ALA A 231 17.16 -60.79 -108.30
C ALA A 231 16.61 -61.25 -109.66
N GLU A 232 15.41 -60.80 -110.04
CA GLU A 232 14.84 -61.10 -111.36
C GLU A 232 15.63 -60.44 -112.50
N ALA A 233 16.06 -59.19 -112.35
CA ALA A 233 16.91 -58.50 -113.31
C ALA A 233 18.28 -59.18 -113.45
N ASN A 234 18.87 -59.63 -112.34
CA ASN A 234 20.13 -60.36 -112.34
C ASN A 234 19.97 -61.73 -113.02
N ASN A 235 18.88 -62.46 -112.74
CA ASN A 235 18.56 -63.70 -113.45
C ASN A 235 18.37 -63.47 -114.96
N ARG A 236 17.75 -62.34 -115.37
CA ARG A 236 17.65 -61.96 -116.79
C ARG A 236 19.01 -61.59 -117.38
N ALA A 237 19.85 -60.87 -116.63
CA ALA A 237 21.20 -60.51 -117.05
C ALA A 237 22.08 -61.76 -117.20
N GLU A 238 22.00 -62.71 -116.28
CA GLU A 238 22.67 -64.01 -116.38
C GLU A 238 22.16 -64.80 -117.58
N ALA A 239 20.84 -64.87 -117.80
CA ALA A 239 20.27 -65.52 -118.97
C ALA A 239 20.74 -64.89 -120.30
N LEU A 240 20.84 -63.55 -120.35
CA LEU A 240 21.40 -62.83 -121.47
C LEU A 240 22.91 -63.07 -121.60
N SER A 241 23.66 -63.09 -120.51
CA SER A 241 25.11 -63.36 -120.50
C SER A 241 25.41 -64.76 -121.02
N VAL A 242 24.66 -65.78 -120.61
CA VAL A 242 24.72 -67.14 -121.17
C VAL A 242 24.43 -67.12 -122.67
N ARG A 243 23.42 -66.36 -123.10
CA ARG A 243 23.09 -66.21 -124.53
C ARG A 243 24.19 -65.49 -125.30
N LEU A 244 24.82 -64.48 -124.70
CA LEU A 244 25.91 -63.70 -125.27
C LEU A 244 27.18 -64.54 -125.39
N GLN A 245 27.51 -65.34 -124.38
CA GLN A 245 28.61 -66.31 -124.41
C GLN A 245 28.38 -67.38 -125.48
N ALA A 246 27.14 -67.86 -125.63
CA ALA A 246 26.76 -68.76 -126.72
C ALA A 246 26.89 -68.11 -128.11
N THR A 247 26.57 -66.81 -128.25
CA THR A 247 26.80 -66.07 -129.50
C THR A 247 28.27 -65.75 -129.74
N GLN A 248 29.06 -65.46 -128.70
CA GLN A 248 30.49 -65.24 -128.77
C GLN A 248 31.20 -66.53 -129.22
N GLY A 249 30.81 -67.69 -128.69
CA GLY A 249 31.30 -68.99 -129.17
C GLY A 249 30.97 -69.26 -130.65
N LYS A 250 29.85 -68.75 -131.16
CA LYS A 250 29.53 -68.78 -132.61
C LYS A 250 30.37 -67.77 -133.40
N LEU A 251 30.63 -66.59 -132.84
CA LEU A 251 31.48 -65.56 -133.44
C LEU A 251 32.93 -66.05 -133.56
N ASP A 252 33.47 -66.68 -132.52
CA ASP A 252 34.83 -67.24 -132.51
C ASP A 252 34.96 -68.36 -133.53
N LEU A 253 33.91 -69.18 -133.73
CA LEU A 253 33.85 -70.17 -134.79
C LEU A 253 33.88 -69.51 -136.19
N LEU A 254 33.12 -68.44 -136.39
CA LEU A 254 33.15 -67.64 -137.62
C LEU A 254 34.50 -66.94 -137.83
N GLN A 255 35.16 -66.52 -136.75
CA GLN A 255 36.47 -65.86 -136.80
C GLN A 255 37.58 -66.86 -137.11
N GLN A 256 37.48 -68.11 -136.62
CA GLN A 256 38.29 -69.23 -137.11
C GLN A 256 38.08 -69.47 -138.61
N GLN A 257 36.84 -69.44 -139.09
CA GLN A 257 36.54 -69.57 -140.52
C GLN A 257 37.09 -68.39 -141.35
N LEU A 258 37.02 -67.15 -140.85
CA LEU A 258 37.58 -65.96 -141.50
C LEU A 258 39.12 -66.01 -141.57
N THR A 259 39.76 -66.56 -140.55
CA THR A 259 41.23 -66.73 -140.52
C THR A 259 41.67 -67.82 -141.51
N ALA A 260 40.84 -68.83 -141.75
CA ALA A 260 41.06 -69.82 -142.82
C ALA A 260 40.92 -69.20 -144.22
N VAL A 261 40.01 -68.23 -144.42
CA VAL A 261 39.84 -67.50 -145.69
C VAL A 261 40.98 -66.50 -145.94
N ARG A 262 41.47 -65.82 -144.90
CA ARG A 262 42.60 -64.86 -145.00
C ARG A 262 43.93 -65.50 -145.43
N LEU A 263 44.12 -66.80 -145.24
CA LEU A 263 45.32 -67.50 -145.73
C LEU A 263 45.26 -67.79 -147.25
N ASN A 264 44.09 -67.71 -147.89
CA ASN A 264 43.91 -67.94 -149.32
C ASN A 264 44.01 -66.67 -150.20
N GLU A 265 43.91 -65.46 -149.64
CA GLU A 265 44.05 -64.20 -150.38
C GLU A 265 45.48 -63.63 -150.36
N THR A 266 46.47 -64.52 -150.21
CA THR A 266 47.91 -64.24 -150.34
C THR A 266 48.33 -64.28 -151.83
N ALA A 267 47.68 -63.54 -152.73
CA ALA A 267 48.15 -63.33 -154.10
C ALA A 267 47.33 -62.24 -154.83
N LEU A 268 48.01 -61.13 -155.15
CA LEU A 268 47.67 -60.06 -156.12
C LEU A 268 47.11 -58.73 -155.59
N ASP A 269 48.06 -57.77 -155.60
CA ASP A 269 47.96 -56.30 -155.76
C ASP A 269 47.48 -55.42 -154.59
N SER A 270 48.32 -54.60 -153.92
CA SER A 270 49.34 -53.60 -154.35
C SER A 270 48.71 -52.32 -154.96
N LYS A 271 49.07 -51.06 -154.65
CA LYS A 271 50.05 -50.37 -153.78
C LYS A 271 49.77 -48.85 -153.88
N LEU A 272 49.82 -48.11 -152.76
CA LEU A 272 50.34 -46.71 -152.60
C LEU A 272 50.05 -46.29 -151.14
N LYS A 273 50.94 -46.37 -150.13
CA LYS A 273 52.28 -45.80 -149.86
C LYS A 273 52.36 -44.27 -149.82
N THR A 274 52.41 -43.71 -148.60
CA THR A 274 53.43 -42.78 -148.03
C THR A 274 53.05 -42.51 -146.55
N ALA A 275 53.75 -43.06 -145.55
CA ALA A 275 54.99 -42.57 -144.92
C ALA A 275 54.83 -41.28 -144.08
N SER A 276 54.83 -41.39 -142.73
CA SER A 276 55.92 -40.88 -141.87
C SER A 276 55.57 -40.91 -140.35
N HIS A 277 56.56 -41.35 -139.54
CA HIS A 277 56.78 -41.18 -138.07
C HIS A 277 55.70 -41.71 -137.09
N GLY A 278 55.91 -42.68 -136.19
CA GLY A 278 57.00 -42.90 -135.19
C GLY A 278 56.68 -42.11 -133.90
N LYS A 279 56.59 -42.61 -132.66
CA LYS A 279 56.90 -43.88 -131.96
C LYS A 279 56.12 -43.93 -130.62
N ARG A 280 55.71 -45.16 -130.22
CA ARG A 280 55.71 -45.78 -128.87
C ARG A 280 55.09 -45.04 -127.66
N SER A 281 54.09 -45.65 -127.03
CA SER A 281 54.31 -46.48 -125.81
C SER A 281 53.13 -47.41 -125.57
N ARG A 282 53.40 -48.48 -124.85
CA ARG A 282 52.58 -49.67 -124.57
C ARG A 282 52.17 -49.61 -123.10
N VAL A 283 51.06 -50.30 -122.78
CA VAL A 283 50.68 -50.86 -121.46
C VAL A 283 49.72 -50.02 -120.60
N ASP A 284 48.48 -50.51 -120.67
CA ASP A 284 47.52 -50.90 -119.62
C ASP A 284 46.78 -49.90 -118.72
N ASP A 285 45.47 -50.15 -118.75
CA ASP A 285 44.52 -50.30 -117.64
C ASP A 285 43.77 -49.09 -117.08
N TYR A 286 42.44 -49.21 -117.25
CA TYR A 286 41.30 -48.77 -116.43
C TYR A 286 41.26 -47.31 -115.96
N GLU A 287 40.13 -46.64 -115.83
CA GLU A 287 38.74 -46.77 -116.26
C GLU A 287 38.19 -45.40 -115.85
N MET A 288 37.38 -44.83 -116.73
CA MET A 288 36.92 -43.46 -116.65
C MET A 288 35.66 -43.38 -115.80
N GLY A 289 35.58 -42.36 -114.93
CA GLY A 289 34.32 -41.87 -114.36
C GLY A 289 34.24 -42.00 -112.83
N VAL A 290 33.67 -41.06 -112.07
CA VAL A 290 32.66 -40.04 -112.37
C VAL A 290 32.68 -39.03 -111.19
N GLU A 291 32.66 -37.73 -111.52
CA GLU A 291 31.87 -36.63 -110.90
C GLU A 291 32.01 -36.36 -109.38
N SER A 292 32.68 -35.27 -108.98
CA SER A 292 32.18 -33.88 -108.88
C SER A 292 31.05 -33.68 -107.86
N VAL A 293 31.39 -33.11 -106.69
CA VAL A 293 30.43 -32.48 -105.78
C VAL A 293 30.94 -31.08 -105.43
N HIS A 294 30.15 -30.08 -105.82
CA HIS A 294 30.32 -28.67 -105.46
C HIS A 294 29.33 -28.28 -104.35
N ASP A 295 29.78 -27.31 -103.57
CA ASP A 295 29.05 -26.21 -102.93
C ASP A 295 27.82 -26.47 -102.05
N MET A 296 27.95 -26.04 -100.79
CA MET A 296 26.87 -25.37 -100.08
C MET A 296 27.41 -24.12 -99.40
N ASP A 297 27.06 -22.98 -99.96
CA ASP A 297 27.01 -21.68 -99.29
C ASP A 297 25.56 -21.19 -99.25
N ASN A 298 25.29 -20.44 -98.19
CA ASN A 298 24.22 -19.48 -97.96
C ASN A 298 23.13 -19.88 -96.97
N ASN A 299 22.64 -18.97 -96.12
CA ASN A 299 23.15 -17.76 -95.51
C ASN A 299 22.05 -17.35 -94.51
N ASP A 300 22.46 -16.53 -93.55
CA ASP A 300 21.72 -15.37 -93.08
C ASP A 300 20.64 -15.51 -91.96
N LYS A 301 21.00 -14.84 -90.86
CA LYS A 301 20.25 -13.72 -90.22
C LYS A 301 19.09 -14.14 -89.29
N ILE A 302 19.01 -13.72 -88.01
CA ILE A 302 18.69 -12.35 -87.55
C ILE A 302 18.63 -12.29 -86.00
N ILE A 303 19.41 -11.34 -85.43
CA ILE A 303 19.08 -10.38 -84.34
C ILE A 303 19.13 -10.75 -82.83
N ARG A 304 20.18 -10.18 -82.19
CA ARG A 304 20.25 -9.31 -80.98
C ARG A 304 19.38 -9.63 -79.75
N GLY A 305 20.05 -10.10 -78.70
CA GLY A 305 19.68 -9.80 -77.31
C GLY A 305 20.30 -8.48 -76.83
N ASN A 306 19.49 -7.57 -76.29
CA ASN A 306 19.91 -6.27 -75.77
C ASN A 306 19.40 -6.08 -74.33
N LYS A 307 20.36 -5.92 -73.41
CA LYS A 307 20.47 -5.01 -72.25
C LYS A 307 19.24 -4.69 -71.35
N ARG A 308 19.51 -4.89 -70.04
CA ARG A 308 19.33 -3.98 -68.87
C ARG A 308 17.94 -3.36 -68.63
N SER A 309 17.47 -3.39 -67.37
CA SER A 309 17.49 -2.19 -66.50
C SER A 309 16.90 -2.43 -65.10
N ARG A 310 17.38 -1.56 -64.21
CA ARG A 310 17.19 -1.40 -62.77
C ARG A 310 16.33 -0.14 -62.58
N SER A 311 15.36 -0.13 -61.68
CA SER A 311 14.66 1.07 -61.15
C SER A 311 13.89 0.61 -59.89
N THR A 312 14.09 1.06 -58.64
CA THR A 312 14.01 2.39 -58.00
C THR A 312 12.72 3.14 -58.29
N ASN A 313 11.88 3.34 -57.27
CA ASN A 313 11.18 4.60 -56.98
C ASN A 313 10.69 4.64 -55.52
N SER A 314 10.67 5.86 -55.00
CA SER A 314 10.83 6.31 -53.61
C SER A 314 9.49 6.74 -52.94
N PRO A 315 9.51 7.14 -51.65
CA PRO A 315 8.34 7.47 -50.83
C PRO A 315 8.00 8.97 -50.84
N LEU A 316 6.77 9.35 -50.47
CA LEU A 316 6.38 10.76 -50.25
C LEU A 316 5.40 10.93 -49.09
N LYS A 317 5.67 12.00 -48.33
CA LYS A 317 5.00 12.52 -47.14
C LYS A 317 3.78 13.40 -47.48
N PHE A 318 2.85 13.53 -46.53
CA PHE A 318 1.94 14.69 -46.32
C PHE A 318 1.50 14.63 -44.83
N THR A 319 2.03 15.45 -43.91
CA THR A 319 1.59 16.78 -43.41
C THR A 319 0.12 16.90 -42.90
N GLN A 320 0.05 17.17 -41.58
CA GLN A 320 -0.96 17.75 -40.65
C GLN A 320 -1.89 18.88 -41.21
N PRO A 321 -2.98 19.35 -40.51
CA PRO A 321 -3.03 19.69 -39.06
C PRO A 321 -4.37 19.60 -38.27
N GLU A 322 -4.22 19.80 -36.95
CA GLU A 322 -5.09 20.43 -35.92
C GLU A 322 -6.56 20.02 -35.68
N ASP A 323 -6.83 19.52 -34.46
CA ASP A 323 -7.94 19.88 -33.55
C ASP A 323 -7.57 19.26 -32.17
N GLY A 324 -7.48 19.91 -31.02
CA GLY A 324 -8.25 21.01 -30.45
C GLY A 324 -9.02 20.49 -29.22
N GLY A 325 -8.44 20.60 -28.01
CA GLY A 325 -9.16 20.37 -26.74
C GLY A 325 -8.31 19.71 -25.64
N SER A 326 -7.73 20.47 -24.70
CA SER A 326 -8.35 20.81 -23.40
C SER A 326 -8.58 19.61 -22.47
N VAL A 327 -7.78 19.45 -21.40
CA VAL A 327 -8.21 19.60 -20.00
C VAL A 327 -6.99 19.71 -19.07
N PHE A 328 -7.12 20.68 -18.17
CA PHE A 328 -6.29 21.14 -17.08
C PHE A 328 -6.14 20.13 -15.92
N LYS A 329 -4.95 20.16 -15.27
CA LYS A 329 -4.68 20.18 -13.80
C LYS A 329 -3.75 19.08 -13.27
N GLY A 330 -2.66 19.51 -12.64
CA GLY A 330 -1.80 18.69 -11.79
C GLY A 330 -0.41 19.30 -11.58
N ASP A 331 -0.33 20.46 -10.91
CA ASP A 331 0.93 21.02 -10.43
C ASP A 331 1.57 20.07 -9.41
N GLU A 332 2.76 19.57 -9.73
CA GLU A 332 3.76 19.19 -8.74
C GLU A 332 4.66 20.40 -8.51
N GLU A 333 4.55 21.03 -7.34
CA GLU A 333 5.55 22.02 -6.91
C GLU A 333 6.39 21.51 -5.75
N ASN A 334 7.64 21.28 -6.14
CA ASN A 334 8.83 21.08 -5.35
C ASN A 334 8.96 22.02 -4.15
N HIS A 335 9.45 21.42 -3.06
CA HIS A 335 10.19 22.11 -2.02
C HIS A 335 11.32 22.96 -2.61
N SER A 336 11.22 24.28 -2.51
CA SER A 336 12.41 25.12 -2.41
C SER A 336 12.13 26.39 -1.63
N GLN A 337 13.08 26.69 -0.75
CA GLN A 337 13.13 27.83 0.15
C GLN A 337 13.03 29.14 -0.63
N GLN A 338 12.05 29.98 -0.33
CA GLN A 338 12.11 31.40 -0.66
C GLN A 338 11.71 32.24 0.55
N THR A 339 12.74 32.73 1.22
CA THR A 339 12.71 33.94 2.03
C THR A 339 12.28 35.11 1.14
N ASN A 340 10.99 35.44 1.14
CA ASN A 340 10.53 36.73 0.67
C ASN A 340 9.92 37.47 1.86
N SER A 341 10.55 38.60 2.16
CA SER A 341 10.12 39.61 3.10
C SER A 341 8.76 40.19 2.69
N GLU A 342 7.70 39.44 2.91
CA GLU A 342 6.38 40.04 3.09
C GLU A 342 6.45 40.89 4.35
N ASP A 343 5.96 42.13 4.28
CA ASP A 343 5.82 43.02 5.44
C ASP A 343 4.94 42.35 6.50
N TYR A 344 5.55 41.57 7.38
CA TYR A 344 4.89 40.73 8.37
C TYR A 344 4.05 41.56 9.36
N THR A 345 4.33 42.86 9.47
CA THR A 345 3.53 43.84 10.23
C THR A 345 2.12 44.03 9.66
N LYS A 346 1.92 43.78 8.36
CA LYS A 346 0.62 43.85 7.68
C LYS A 346 -0.21 42.58 7.80
N PHE A 347 0.37 41.50 8.34
CA PHE A 347 -0.37 40.25 8.49
C PHE A 347 -1.58 40.41 9.42
N THR A 348 -2.66 39.71 9.07
CA THR A 348 -3.83 39.58 9.93
C THR A 348 -3.48 38.67 11.11
N VAL A 349 -4.22 38.78 12.21
CA VAL A 349 -4.03 37.92 13.39
C VAL A 349 -4.10 36.44 13.02
N GLN A 350 -4.99 36.07 12.10
CA GLN A 350 -5.15 34.70 11.64
C GLN A 350 -3.91 34.21 10.86
N LYS A 351 -3.37 35.04 9.94
CA LYS A 351 -2.17 34.70 9.18
C LYS A 351 -0.95 34.54 10.09
N LEU A 352 -0.79 35.39 11.11
CA LEU A 352 0.29 35.26 12.10
C LEU A 352 0.18 33.98 12.94
N LYS A 353 -1.04 33.61 13.37
CA LYS A 353 -1.27 32.35 14.10
C LYS A 353 -0.95 31.13 13.25
N GLN A 354 -1.34 31.15 11.98
CA GLN A 354 -1.04 30.08 11.02
C GLN A 354 0.47 29.96 10.80
N GLU A 355 1.18 31.08 10.61
CA GLU A 355 2.62 31.04 10.38
C GLU A 355 3.38 30.57 11.64
N LEU A 356 2.99 31.02 12.84
CA LEU A 356 3.54 30.50 14.09
C LEU A 356 3.31 29.00 14.27
N THR A 357 2.11 28.52 13.92
CA THR A 357 1.79 27.08 13.99
C THR A 357 2.60 26.28 12.97
N LYS A 358 2.79 26.82 11.76
CA LYS A 358 3.60 26.22 10.68
C LYS A 358 5.08 26.15 11.04
N HIS A 359 5.59 27.11 11.82
CA HIS A 359 6.95 27.10 12.36
C HIS A 359 7.08 26.33 13.70
N ASN A 360 6.08 25.53 14.08
CA ASN A 360 6.04 24.72 15.31
C ASN A 360 5.98 25.50 16.64
N PHE A 361 5.63 26.80 16.61
CA PHE A 361 5.45 27.64 17.81
C PHE A 361 3.98 27.74 18.26
N GLY A 362 3.19 26.70 17.98
CA GLY A 362 1.77 26.64 18.35
C GLY A 362 1.55 26.51 19.86
N ALA A 363 2.50 25.91 20.59
CA ALA A 363 2.42 25.73 22.04
C ALA A 363 2.61 27.06 22.79
N GLU A 364 3.52 27.89 22.33
CA GLU A 364 3.83 29.23 22.84
C GLU A 364 2.66 30.19 22.58
N LEU A 365 1.97 30.03 21.44
CA LEU A 365 0.74 30.76 21.15
C LEU A 365 -0.40 30.39 22.14
N LEU A 366 -0.50 29.11 22.53
CA LEU A 366 -1.51 28.62 23.47
C LEU A 366 -1.24 29.07 24.92
N GLN A 367 0.01 29.35 25.27
CA GLN A 367 0.38 29.89 26.58
C GLN A 367 -0.08 31.35 26.77
N LEU A 368 -0.25 32.10 25.67
CA LEU A 368 -0.81 33.45 25.74
C LEU A 368 -2.34 33.38 25.94
N ARG A 369 -2.79 33.65 27.17
CA ARG A 369 -4.22 33.73 27.51
C ARG A 369 -4.81 35.04 26.98
N ASN A 370 -5.50 34.99 25.83
CA ASN A 370 -6.08 36.12 25.08
C ASN A 370 -5.05 37.11 24.48
N PRO A 371 -4.27 36.69 23.47
CA PRO A 371 -3.23 37.54 22.90
C PRO A 371 -3.80 38.61 21.96
N ASN A 372 -3.35 39.86 22.14
CA ASN A 372 -3.63 40.94 21.21
C ASN A 372 -2.73 40.85 19.96
N LYS A 373 -3.08 41.54 18.88
CA LYS A 373 -2.29 41.52 17.62
C LYS A 373 -0.80 41.85 17.85
N LYS A 374 -0.51 42.76 18.79
CA LYS A 374 0.87 43.13 19.16
C LYS A 374 1.64 41.97 19.81
N ASP A 375 0.99 41.19 20.69
CA ASP A 375 1.62 40.08 21.41
C ASP A 375 1.96 38.94 20.45
N ILE A 376 1.07 38.66 19.50
CA ILE A 376 1.28 37.64 18.45
C ILE A 376 2.39 38.08 17.49
N LEU A 377 2.43 39.38 17.12
CA LEU A 377 3.50 39.94 16.30
C LEU A 377 4.86 39.85 17.01
N ALA A 378 4.94 40.20 18.29
CA ALA A 378 6.18 40.10 19.06
C ALA A 378 6.65 38.64 19.17
N LEU A 379 5.73 37.68 19.31
CA LEU A 379 6.05 36.26 19.33
C LEU A 379 6.56 35.79 17.95
N TYR A 380 5.96 36.27 16.86
CA TYR A 380 6.44 36.03 15.50
C TYR A 380 7.83 36.62 15.25
N GLU A 381 8.08 37.85 15.69
CA GLU A 381 9.39 38.51 15.57
C GLU A 381 10.47 37.76 16.36
N ARG A 382 10.14 37.31 17.56
CA ARG A 382 11.08 36.63 18.46
C ARG A 382 11.42 35.21 18.02
N TYR A 383 10.42 34.41 17.62
CA TYR A 383 10.61 32.98 17.36
C TYR A 383 10.78 32.63 15.88
N VAL A 384 10.14 33.39 14.97
CA VAL A 384 10.19 33.11 13.52
C VAL A 384 11.23 33.99 12.82
N LEU A 385 11.29 35.28 13.13
CA LEU A 385 12.25 36.21 12.54
C LEU A 385 13.56 36.35 13.33
N GLN A 386 13.63 35.77 14.53
CA GLN A 386 14.79 35.85 15.46
C GLN A 386 15.30 37.28 15.68
N LYS A 387 14.41 38.28 15.63
CA LYS A 387 14.75 39.66 15.97
C LYS A 387 14.70 39.80 17.49
N SER A 388 15.80 40.29 18.07
CA SER A 388 15.94 40.54 19.52
C SER A 388 15.17 41.79 19.95
#